data_AF-A0A7H0H4R4-F1
#
_entry.id   AF-A0A7H0H4R4-F1
#
_cell.length_a   1.000
_cell.length_b   1.000
_cell.length_c   1.000
_cell.angle_alpha   90.00
_cell.angle_beta   90.00
_cell.angle_gamma   90.00
#
_symmetry.space_group_name_H-M   'P 1'
#
loop_
_entity.id
_entity.type
_entity.pdbx_description
1 polymer ?
#
loop_
_entity_poly.entity_id
_entity_poly.type
_entity_poly.pdbx_seq_one_letter_code
_entity_poly.pdbx_strand_id
1 'polypeptide(L)'
;MLELAAFAVATVSVALSLLFGVHSMRTSERSAVASQRSAQIAQDQLEATLEAQRAAQQPYVWADLRMRDDAGMLALVVGNSGPTVATNVVVKFEPPLTSLLVAADERASRMVARTAARCAEGLGSLAPGRTMQWSLDVLYKFFPENGEVPVPTLTLRIQAMGPGGVEIPSLEYRINLEDLKYQDARPQGFAVVERPLRKIAEAMAKRAHS
;
A
#
# COMPACT_ATOMS: atom_id res chain seq x y z
N MET A 1 53.88 -68.31 21.91
CA MET A 1 54.07 -66.99 21.26
C MET A 1 52.89 -66.60 20.37
N LEU A 2 52.28 -67.52 19.59
CA LEU A 2 51.12 -67.18 18.75
C LEU A 2 49.87 -66.70 19.52
N GLU A 3 49.53 -67.30 20.67
CA GLU A 3 48.32 -66.92 21.41
C GLU A 3 48.37 -65.53 22.05
N LEU A 4 49.55 -65.11 22.50
CA LEU A 4 49.78 -63.76 23.05
C LEU A 4 49.60 -62.67 21.99
N ALA A 5 50.02 -62.94 20.75
CA ALA A 5 49.83 -62.02 19.63
C ALA A 5 48.34 -61.88 19.23
N ALA A 6 47.59 -62.99 19.25
CA ALA A 6 46.15 -62.98 18.98
C ALA A 6 45.36 -62.17 20.03
N PHE A 7 45.71 -62.30 21.31
CA PHE A 7 45.08 -61.54 22.39
C PHE A 7 45.34 -60.03 22.29
N ALA A 8 46.56 -59.64 21.89
CA ALA A 8 46.94 -58.24 21.69
C ALA A 8 46.20 -57.61 20.49
N VAL A 9 46.05 -58.35 19.39
CA VAL A 9 45.30 -57.86 18.21
C VAL A 9 43.80 -57.71 18.54
N ALA A 10 43.21 -58.65 19.26
CA ALA A 10 41.80 -58.60 19.66
C ALA A 10 41.50 -57.39 20.57
N THR A 11 42.38 -57.10 21.54
CA THR A 11 42.21 -55.96 22.45
C THR A 11 42.32 -54.62 21.73
N VAL A 12 43.29 -54.48 20.82
CA VAL A 12 43.41 -53.27 19.97
C VAL A 12 42.19 -53.08 19.08
N SER A 13 41.64 -54.17 18.52
CA SER A 13 40.44 -54.13 17.67
C SER A 13 39.20 -53.65 18.42
N VAL A 14 38.98 -54.14 19.64
CA VAL A 14 37.87 -53.73 20.51
C VAL A 14 38.02 -52.26 20.93
N ALA A 15 39.23 -51.84 21.32
CA ALA A 15 39.50 -50.46 21.70
C ALA A 15 39.25 -49.47 20.54
N LEU A 16 39.67 -49.84 19.32
CA LEU A 16 39.48 -49.03 18.13
C LEU A 16 37.98 -48.92 17.76
N SER A 17 37.24 -50.02 17.88
CA SER A 17 35.79 -50.07 17.62
C SER A 17 34.99 -49.19 18.59
N LEU A 18 35.36 -49.18 19.87
CA LEU A 18 34.76 -48.31 20.89
C LEU A 18 35.06 -46.84 20.63
N LEU A 19 36.28 -46.51 20.23
CA LEU A 19 36.69 -45.15 19.87
C LEU A 19 35.91 -44.61 18.67
N PHE A 20 35.81 -45.39 17.60
CA PHE A 20 35.01 -45.03 16.42
C PHE A 20 33.52 -44.92 16.77
N GLY A 21 32.95 -45.85 17.53
CA GLY A 21 31.55 -45.82 17.95
C GLY A 21 31.19 -44.58 18.77
N VAL A 22 32.02 -44.18 19.73
CA VAL A 22 31.82 -42.96 20.53
C VAL A 22 31.95 -41.69 19.68
N HIS A 23 32.86 -41.68 18.71
CA HIS A 23 33.02 -40.55 17.78
C HIS A 23 31.80 -40.42 16.84
N SER A 24 31.29 -41.54 16.34
CA SER A 24 30.08 -41.62 15.52
C SER A 24 28.81 -41.24 16.29
N MET A 25 28.68 -41.62 17.56
CA MET A 25 27.54 -41.20 18.41
C MET A 25 27.51 -39.69 18.62
N ARG A 26 28.65 -39.06 18.93
CA ARG A 26 28.72 -37.60 19.14
C ARG A 26 28.43 -36.80 17.88
N THR A 27 28.84 -37.30 16.72
CA THR A 27 28.52 -36.68 15.43
C THR A 27 27.05 -36.88 15.06
N SER A 28 26.44 -38.02 15.42
CA SER A 28 25.02 -38.28 15.24
C SER A 28 24.14 -37.38 16.13
N GLU A 29 24.48 -37.18 17.40
CA GLU A 29 23.75 -36.26 18.30
C GLU A 29 23.80 -34.82 17.80
N ARG A 30 24.99 -34.36 17.38
CA ARG A 30 25.16 -33.03 16.77
C ARG A 30 24.39 -32.90 15.48
N SER A 31 24.33 -33.96 14.67
CA SER A 31 23.56 -33.99 13.42
C SER A 31 22.06 -33.99 13.67
N ALA A 32 21.57 -34.67 14.70
CA ALA A 32 20.15 -34.67 15.08
C ALA A 32 19.71 -33.29 15.58
N VAL A 33 20.50 -32.65 16.44
CA VAL A 33 20.23 -31.28 16.92
C VAL A 33 20.32 -30.27 15.76
N ALA A 34 21.30 -30.42 14.88
CA ALA A 34 21.40 -29.59 13.67
C ALA A 34 20.18 -29.78 12.76
N SER A 35 19.75 -31.01 12.53
CA SER A 35 18.57 -31.34 11.73
C SER A 35 17.28 -30.75 12.33
N GLN A 36 17.12 -30.81 13.65
CA GLN A 36 15.98 -30.20 14.33
C GLN A 36 15.96 -28.68 14.18
N ARG A 37 17.12 -28.02 14.37
CA ARG A 37 17.24 -26.57 14.17
C ARG A 37 17.00 -26.17 12.71
N SER A 38 17.53 -26.93 11.76
CA SER A 38 17.28 -26.69 10.33
C SER A 38 15.80 -26.86 9.99
N ALA A 39 15.11 -27.83 10.58
CA ALA A 39 13.67 -28.00 10.40
C ALA A 39 12.88 -26.80 10.95
N GLN A 40 13.24 -26.30 12.15
CA GLN A 40 12.60 -25.11 12.73
C GLN A 40 12.82 -23.87 11.86
N ILE A 41 14.07 -23.60 11.47
CA ILE A 41 14.39 -22.47 10.60
C ILE A 41 13.64 -22.56 9.26
N ALA A 42 13.52 -23.76 8.69
CA ALA A 42 12.76 -23.97 7.47
C ALA A 42 11.26 -23.71 7.66
N GLN A 43 10.69 -24.05 8.82
CA GLN A 43 9.30 -23.74 9.16
C GLN A 43 9.09 -22.23 9.29
N ASP A 44 9.94 -21.55 10.05
CA ASP A 44 9.86 -20.10 10.25
C ASP A 44 10.01 -19.36 8.90
N GLN A 45 10.94 -19.82 8.05
CA GLN A 45 11.14 -19.29 6.70
C GLN A 45 9.92 -19.50 5.81
N LEU A 46 9.28 -20.67 5.89
CA LEU A 46 8.09 -20.98 5.11
C LEU A 46 6.91 -20.09 5.55
N GLU A 47 6.71 -19.91 6.85
CA GLU A 47 5.67 -19.04 7.38
C GLU A 47 5.85 -17.60 6.90
N ALA A 48 7.06 -17.03 7.07
CA ALA A 48 7.37 -15.68 6.59
C ALA A 48 7.18 -15.54 5.07
N THR A 49 7.52 -16.59 4.30
CA THR A 49 7.32 -16.61 2.84
C THR A 49 5.84 -16.59 2.48
N LEU A 50 5.01 -17.38 3.18
CA LEU A 50 3.57 -17.43 2.95
C LEU A 50 2.90 -16.10 3.32
N GLU A 51 3.31 -15.47 4.42
CA GLU A 51 2.83 -14.15 4.81
C GLU A 51 3.21 -13.08 3.78
N ALA A 52 4.46 -13.05 3.34
CA ALA A 52 4.92 -12.13 2.30
C ALA A 52 4.17 -12.34 0.98
N GLN A 53 3.91 -13.60 0.59
CA GLN A 53 3.11 -13.90 -0.60
C GLN A 53 1.66 -13.43 -0.46
N ARG A 54 1.04 -13.62 0.70
CA ARG A 54 -0.31 -13.11 0.96
C ARG A 54 -0.34 -11.60 0.91
N ALA A 55 0.58 -10.92 1.58
CA ALA A 55 0.67 -9.46 1.61
C ALA A 55 0.93 -8.87 0.21
N ALA A 56 1.80 -9.51 -0.58
CA ALA A 56 2.09 -9.09 -1.95
C ALA A 56 0.88 -9.25 -2.89
N GLN A 57 -0.12 -10.03 -2.52
CA GLN A 57 -1.36 -10.22 -3.30
C GLN A 57 -2.52 -9.37 -2.77
N GLN A 58 -2.33 -8.58 -1.71
CA GLN A 58 -3.39 -7.70 -1.23
C GLN A 58 -3.45 -6.41 -2.06
N PRO A 59 -4.65 -5.83 -2.25
CA PRO A 59 -4.77 -4.51 -2.84
C PRO A 59 -4.17 -3.45 -1.91
N TYR A 60 -3.72 -2.34 -2.48
CA TYR A 60 -3.21 -1.20 -1.73
C TYR A 60 -4.06 0.02 -2.07
N VAL A 61 -5.08 0.25 -1.25
CA VAL A 61 -6.05 1.33 -1.45
C VAL A 61 -5.63 2.57 -0.69
N TRP A 62 -5.70 3.72 -1.35
CA TRP A 62 -5.39 5.04 -0.78
C TRP A 62 -6.45 6.05 -1.22
N ALA A 63 -6.60 7.14 -0.47
CA ALA A 63 -7.52 8.21 -0.80
C ALA A 63 -6.95 9.57 -0.38
N ASP A 64 -7.00 10.57 -1.25
CA ASP A 64 -6.26 11.80 -1.06
C ASP A 64 -7.05 13.00 -1.57
N LEU A 65 -6.78 14.16 -0.98
CA LEU A 65 -7.35 15.44 -1.41
C LEU A 65 -6.28 16.19 -2.17
N ARG A 66 -6.55 16.49 -3.44
CA ARG A 66 -5.56 17.07 -4.35
C ARG A 66 -6.11 18.32 -5.02
N MET A 67 -5.23 19.31 -5.23
CA MET A 67 -5.50 20.39 -6.16
C MET A 67 -5.46 19.89 -7.59
N ARG A 68 -6.42 20.35 -8.38
CA ARG A 68 -6.47 20.15 -9.82
C ARG A 68 -6.19 21.47 -10.55
N ASP A 69 -5.58 21.33 -11.71
CA ASP A 69 -5.11 22.44 -12.56
C ASP A 69 -6.21 23.37 -13.07
N ASP A 70 -7.46 22.94 -13.01
CA ASP A 70 -8.59 23.76 -13.41
C ASP A 70 -8.95 24.73 -12.29
N ALA A 71 -8.33 25.91 -12.30
CA ALA A 71 -8.68 27.02 -11.41
C ALA A 71 -8.55 26.71 -9.89
N GLY A 72 -7.69 25.77 -9.50
CA GLY A 72 -7.45 25.45 -8.09
C GLY A 72 -8.60 24.66 -7.44
N MET A 73 -9.31 23.85 -8.23
CA MET A 73 -10.36 22.97 -7.71
C MET A 73 -9.76 21.89 -6.82
N LEU A 74 -10.37 21.67 -5.65
CA LEU A 74 -10.09 20.55 -4.79
C LEU A 74 -10.81 19.31 -5.33
N ALA A 75 -10.09 18.20 -5.40
CA ALA A 75 -10.63 16.91 -5.81
C ALA A 75 -10.33 15.83 -4.78
N LEU A 76 -11.31 14.98 -4.51
CA LEU A 76 -11.08 13.71 -3.82
C LEU A 76 -10.67 12.67 -4.85
N VAL A 77 -9.52 12.03 -4.62
CA VAL A 77 -9.01 10.93 -5.43
C VAL A 77 -8.94 9.68 -4.59
N VAL A 78 -9.51 8.57 -5.06
CA VAL A 78 -9.38 7.25 -4.44
C VAL A 78 -8.71 6.32 -5.45
N GLY A 79 -7.65 5.63 -5.05
CA GLY A 79 -6.84 4.81 -5.93
C GLY A 79 -6.46 3.46 -5.33
N ASN A 80 -6.17 2.50 -6.20
CA ASN A 80 -5.58 1.22 -5.83
C ASN A 80 -4.25 1.05 -6.56
N SER A 81 -3.15 1.10 -5.81
CA SER A 81 -1.80 0.84 -6.34
C SER A 81 -1.32 -0.58 -6.09
N GLY A 82 -2.17 -1.43 -5.52
CA GLY A 82 -1.87 -2.85 -5.31
C GLY A 82 -2.11 -3.68 -6.58
N PRO A 83 -1.61 -4.92 -6.62
CA PRO A 83 -1.68 -5.79 -7.80
C PRO A 83 -3.03 -6.48 -7.98
N THR A 84 -3.93 -6.42 -7.00
CA THR A 84 -5.23 -7.11 -7.03
C THR A 84 -6.40 -6.14 -6.84
N VAL A 85 -7.62 -6.62 -7.13
CA VAL A 85 -8.85 -5.83 -7.01
C VAL A 85 -9.23 -5.65 -5.54
N ALA A 86 -9.53 -4.42 -5.15
CA ALA A 86 -10.20 -4.12 -3.88
C ALA A 86 -11.71 -4.10 -4.08
N THR A 87 -12.48 -4.65 -3.15
CA THR A 87 -13.94 -4.58 -3.11
C THR A 87 -14.42 -3.91 -1.84
N ASN A 88 -15.66 -3.41 -1.83
CA ASN A 88 -16.26 -2.72 -0.69
C ASN A 88 -15.35 -1.63 -0.08
N VAL A 89 -14.85 -0.72 -0.94
CA VAL A 89 -13.91 0.32 -0.53
C VAL A 89 -14.67 1.45 0.16
N VAL A 90 -14.51 1.55 1.47
CA VAL A 90 -15.14 2.56 2.32
C VAL A 90 -14.11 3.62 2.67
N VAL A 91 -14.43 4.88 2.42
CA VAL A 91 -13.60 6.04 2.79
C VAL A 91 -14.40 6.98 3.66
N LYS A 92 -13.90 7.26 4.86
CA LYS A 92 -14.54 8.14 5.85
C LYS A 92 -13.61 9.29 6.22
N PHE A 93 -14.22 10.42 6.55
CA PHE A 93 -13.56 11.67 6.90
C PHE A 93 -14.07 12.13 8.26
N GLU A 94 -13.16 12.45 9.17
CA GLU A 94 -13.47 12.97 10.50
C GLU A 94 -12.65 14.27 10.73
N PRO A 95 -13.29 15.44 10.84
CA PRO A 95 -14.73 15.68 10.70
C PRO A 95 -15.22 15.46 9.25
N PRO A 96 -16.54 15.28 9.02
CA PRO A 96 -17.09 15.07 7.68
C PRO A 96 -16.69 16.18 6.71
N LEU A 97 -16.37 15.86 5.45
CA LEU A 97 -15.94 16.86 4.45
C LEU A 97 -16.88 18.08 4.30
N THR A 98 -18.18 17.88 4.55
CA THR A 98 -19.19 18.95 4.50
C THR A 98 -18.99 20.00 5.59
N SER A 99 -18.38 19.66 6.72
CA SER A 99 -18.10 20.63 7.79
C SER A 99 -16.99 21.61 7.44
N LEU A 100 -16.23 21.34 6.38
CA LEU A 100 -15.10 22.18 5.93
C LEU A 100 -15.55 23.28 4.97
N LEU A 101 -16.80 23.27 4.53
CA LEU A 101 -17.35 24.27 3.62
C LEU A 101 -17.81 25.50 4.41
N VAL A 102 -16.98 26.53 4.43
CA VAL A 102 -17.25 27.78 5.17
C VAL A 102 -18.24 28.69 4.42
N ALA A 103 -18.21 28.68 3.09
CA ALA A 103 -19.00 29.58 2.24
C ALA A 103 -19.51 28.89 0.96
N ALA A 104 -19.97 27.64 1.07
CA ALA A 104 -20.40 26.91 -0.11
C ALA A 104 -21.76 27.38 -0.63
N ASP A 105 -21.80 27.68 -1.93
CA ASP A 105 -23.01 27.57 -2.75
C ASP A 105 -23.71 26.23 -2.41
N GLU A 106 -25.02 26.28 -2.16
CA GLU A 106 -25.84 25.13 -1.80
C GLU A 106 -25.63 23.94 -2.76
N ARG A 107 -25.35 24.24 -4.03
CA ARG A 107 -25.01 23.22 -5.04
C ARG A 107 -23.71 22.48 -4.75
N ALA A 108 -22.65 23.20 -4.37
CA ALA A 108 -21.35 22.62 -4.05
C ALA A 108 -21.42 21.78 -2.78
N SER A 109 -22.11 22.28 -1.75
CA SER A 109 -22.36 21.54 -0.51
C SER A 109 -23.06 20.20 -0.76
N ARG A 110 -24.11 20.19 -1.62
CA ARG A 110 -24.77 18.93 -2.03
C ARG A 110 -23.85 17.97 -2.78
N MET A 111 -22.90 18.47 -3.59
CA MET A 111 -21.97 17.60 -4.32
C MET A 111 -20.94 16.96 -3.38
N VAL A 112 -20.38 17.75 -2.46
CA VAL A 112 -19.45 17.27 -1.44
C VAL A 112 -20.15 16.24 -0.54
N ALA A 113 -21.37 16.53 -0.09
CA ALA A 113 -22.16 15.61 0.72
C ALA A 113 -22.44 14.28 0.01
N ARG A 114 -22.86 14.31 -1.27
CA ARG A 114 -23.10 13.10 -2.05
C ARG A 114 -21.83 12.29 -2.27
N THR A 115 -20.72 12.95 -2.56
CA THR A 115 -19.43 12.28 -2.75
C THR A 115 -18.98 11.60 -1.46
N ALA A 116 -19.02 12.31 -0.34
CA ALA A 116 -18.68 11.77 0.97
C ALA A 116 -19.60 10.61 1.38
N ALA A 117 -20.91 10.73 1.16
CA ALA A 117 -21.86 9.65 1.42
C ALA A 117 -21.58 8.42 0.55
N ARG A 118 -21.32 8.61 -0.75
CA ARG A 118 -21.02 7.50 -1.65
C ARG A 118 -19.74 6.76 -1.27
N CYS A 119 -18.73 7.50 -0.81
CA CYS A 119 -17.48 6.93 -0.29
C CYS A 119 -17.70 6.20 1.04
N ALA A 120 -18.56 6.69 1.91
CA ALA A 120 -18.87 6.08 3.20
C ALA A 120 -19.76 4.83 3.09
N GLU A 121 -20.63 4.76 2.08
CA GLU A 121 -21.46 3.59 1.75
C GLU A 121 -20.65 2.41 1.21
N GLY A 122 -19.51 2.69 0.58
CA GLY A 122 -18.67 1.69 -0.06
C GLY A 122 -18.72 1.74 -1.60
N LEU A 123 -17.56 1.88 -2.21
CA LEU A 123 -17.37 1.70 -3.64
C LEU A 123 -17.30 0.20 -3.94
N GLY A 124 -18.05 -0.25 -4.94
CA GLY A 124 -18.21 -1.68 -5.22
C GLY A 124 -16.89 -2.40 -5.52
N SER A 125 -16.05 -1.82 -6.37
CA SER A 125 -14.70 -2.33 -6.63
C SER A 125 -13.75 -1.27 -7.18
N LEU A 126 -12.45 -1.49 -6.94
CA LEU A 126 -11.35 -0.68 -7.45
C LEU A 126 -10.25 -1.59 -7.99
N ALA A 127 -10.15 -1.65 -9.32
CA ALA A 127 -9.18 -2.49 -10.02
C ALA A 127 -7.73 -2.01 -9.81
N PRO A 128 -6.73 -2.88 -10.00
CA PRO A 128 -5.31 -2.50 -9.97
C PRO A 128 -5.03 -1.30 -10.88
N GLY A 129 -4.34 -0.29 -10.35
CA GLY A 129 -3.97 0.93 -11.07
C GLY A 129 -5.13 1.90 -11.36
N ARG A 130 -6.38 1.57 -11.00
CA ARG A 130 -7.52 2.45 -11.22
C ARG A 130 -7.55 3.55 -10.17
N THR A 131 -7.84 4.76 -10.63
CA THR A 131 -8.20 5.91 -9.79
C THR A 131 -9.61 6.38 -10.13
N MET A 132 -10.33 6.81 -9.09
CA MET A 132 -11.60 7.52 -9.21
C MET A 132 -11.40 8.91 -8.63
N GLN A 133 -11.97 9.92 -9.30
CA GLN A 133 -11.77 11.31 -8.93
C GLN A 133 -13.08 12.08 -8.99
N TRP A 134 -13.37 12.82 -7.93
CA TRP A 134 -14.53 13.69 -7.83
C TRP A 134 -14.10 15.11 -7.51
N SER A 135 -14.58 16.07 -8.31
CA SER A 135 -14.40 17.50 -8.06
C SER A 135 -15.31 17.93 -6.91
N LEU A 136 -14.74 18.60 -5.92
CA LEU A 136 -15.48 19.08 -4.76
C LEU A 136 -15.92 20.54 -4.97
N ASP A 137 -15.01 21.49 -4.78
CA ASP A 137 -15.19 22.92 -5.05
C ASP A 137 -13.80 23.59 -5.12
N VAL A 138 -13.74 24.91 -5.32
CA VAL A 138 -12.49 25.66 -5.33
C VAL A 138 -11.84 25.65 -3.96
N LEU A 139 -10.54 25.34 -3.90
CA LEU A 139 -9.79 25.12 -2.66
C LEU A 139 -9.90 26.31 -1.67
N TYR A 140 -9.86 27.56 -2.14
CA TYR A 140 -9.90 28.72 -1.24
C TYR A 140 -11.17 28.80 -0.38
N LYS A 141 -12.30 28.23 -0.84
CA LYS A 141 -13.58 28.23 -0.10
C LYS A 141 -13.58 27.30 1.12
N PHE A 142 -12.58 26.42 1.22
CA PHE A 142 -12.35 25.58 2.40
C PHE A 142 -11.51 26.30 3.47
N PHE A 143 -11.10 27.55 3.21
CA PHE A 143 -10.44 28.43 4.19
C PHE A 143 -11.36 29.62 4.49
N PRO A 144 -11.42 30.10 5.74
CA PRO A 144 -12.22 31.27 6.08
C PRO A 144 -11.46 32.55 5.72
N GLU A 145 -12.22 33.59 5.36
CA GLU A 145 -11.65 34.90 5.02
C GLU A 145 -11.16 35.68 6.26
N ASN A 146 -11.66 35.37 7.47
CA ASN A 146 -11.47 36.20 8.67
C ASN A 146 -10.66 35.55 9.81
N GLY A 147 -9.92 34.46 9.56
CA GLY A 147 -9.05 33.85 10.58
C GLY A 147 -9.77 33.08 11.70
N GLU A 148 -11.10 32.90 11.60
CA GLU A 148 -11.83 31.94 12.43
C GLU A 148 -11.52 30.52 11.92
N VAL A 149 -10.67 29.81 12.66
CA VAL A 149 -10.10 28.51 12.31
C VAL A 149 -11.19 27.50 11.90
N PRO A 150 -11.30 27.04 10.63
CA PRO A 150 -11.90 25.75 10.35
C PRO A 150 -10.88 24.69 10.76
N VAL A 151 -11.33 23.49 11.11
CA VAL A 151 -10.42 22.40 11.44
C VAL A 151 -9.50 22.16 10.23
N PRO A 152 -8.21 22.55 10.28
CA PRO A 152 -7.34 22.49 9.10
C PRO A 152 -6.93 21.04 8.83
N THR A 153 -7.18 20.15 9.80
CA THR A 153 -6.79 18.76 9.79
C THR A 153 -8.02 17.86 9.80
N LEU A 154 -8.04 16.91 8.88
CA LEU A 154 -9.05 15.85 8.84
C LEU A 154 -8.36 14.49 8.93
N THR A 155 -8.97 13.57 9.64
CA THR A 155 -8.57 12.17 9.66
C THR A 155 -9.31 11.45 8.56
N LEU A 156 -8.55 10.82 7.68
CA LEU A 156 -9.06 9.98 6.62
C LEU A 156 -8.87 8.52 7.03
N ARG A 157 -9.93 7.73 6.94
CA ARG A 157 -9.90 6.29 7.20
C ARG A 157 -10.42 5.51 6.00
N ILE A 158 -9.65 4.51 5.59
CA ILE A 158 -9.96 3.63 4.45
C ILE A 158 -10.08 2.20 4.96
N GLN A 159 -11.13 1.54 4.52
CA GLN A 159 -11.37 0.11 4.71
C GLN A 159 -11.69 -0.50 3.35
N ALA A 160 -11.25 -1.73 3.12
CA ALA A 160 -11.56 -2.46 1.90
C ALA A 160 -11.44 -3.97 2.12
N MET A 161 -11.94 -4.73 1.16
CA MET A 161 -11.80 -6.17 1.08
C MET A 161 -10.85 -6.54 -0.07
N GLY A 162 -9.93 -7.46 0.21
CA GLY A 162 -9.05 -8.07 -0.77
C GLY A 162 -9.64 -9.35 -1.38
N PRO A 163 -8.83 -10.08 -2.16
CA PRO A 163 -9.22 -11.37 -2.74
C PRO A 163 -9.77 -12.34 -1.69
N GLY A 164 -10.87 -13.03 -2.02
CA GLY A 164 -11.53 -13.96 -1.11
C GLY A 164 -12.40 -13.30 -0.04
N GLY A 165 -12.63 -11.98 -0.11
CA GLY A 165 -13.46 -11.25 0.84
C GLY A 165 -12.78 -10.98 2.18
N VAL A 166 -11.46 -11.14 2.25
CA VAL A 166 -10.67 -10.86 3.45
C VAL A 166 -10.52 -9.36 3.62
N GLU A 167 -10.81 -8.84 4.81
CA GLU A 167 -10.60 -7.43 5.13
C GLU A 167 -9.09 -7.11 5.13
N ILE A 168 -8.69 -6.05 4.42
CA ILE A 168 -7.31 -5.56 4.45
C ILE A 168 -7.09 -4.63 5.65
N PRO A 169 -5.85 -4.49 6.15
CA PRO A 169 -5.55 -3.52 7.21
C PRO A 169 -6.07 -2.13 6.88
N SER A 170 -6.84 -1.54 7.81
CA SER A 170 -7.38 -0.18 7.66
C SER A 170 -6.22 0.82 7.57
N LEU A 171 -6.28 1.70 6.58
CA LEU A 171 -5.33 2.80 6.44
C LEU A 171 -5.94 4.06 7.05
N GLU A 172 -5.23 4.70 7.96
CA GLU A 172 -5.66 5.92 8.62
C GLU A 172 -4.53 6.95 8.66
N TYR A 173 -4.80 8.16 8.19
CA TYR A 173 -3.85 9.27 8.27
C TYR A 173 -4.55 10.62 8.30
N ARG A 174 -3.82 11.62 8.79
CA ARG A 174 -4.28 13.00 8.87
C ARG A 174 -3.86 13.77 7.62
N ILE A 175 -4.80 14.50 7.04
CA ILE A 175 -4.57 15.46 5.95
C ILE A 175 -4.72 16.84 6.54
N ASN A 176 -3.69 17.67 6.40
CA ASN A 176 -3.76 19.09 6.70
C ASN A 176 -4.03 19.86 5.39
N LEU A 177 -5.17 20.55 5.31
CA LEU A 177 -5.53 21.34 4.14
C LEU A 177 -4.57 22.51 3.91
N GLU A 178 -3.93 23.04 4.96
CA GLU A 178 -2.92 24.10 4.80
C GLU A 178 -1.73 23.63 3.96
N ASP A 179 -1.38 22.34 4.03
CA ASP A 179 -0.30 21.74 3.23
C ASP A 179 -0.64 21.81 1.73
N LEU A 180 -1.91 21.93 1.36
CA LEU A 180 -2.39 22.05 -0.02
C LEU A 180 -2.42 23.50 -0.52
N LYS A 181 -2.51 24.50 0.37
CA LYS A 181 -2.78 25.91 0.02
C LYS A 181 -1.74 26.53 -0.92
N TYR A 182 -0.48 26.11 -0.80
CA TYR A 182 0.64 26.62 -1.60
C TYR A 182 1.22 25.58 -2.57
N GLN A 183 0.51 24.47 -2.77
CA GLN A 183 0.93 23.49 -3.76
C GLN A 183 0.54 23.97 -5.15
N ASP A 184 1.50 23.94 -6.07
CA ASP A 184 1.19 24.08 -7.48
C ASP A 184 0.42 22.84 -7.94
N ALA A 185 -0.74 23.07 -8.54
CA ALA A 185 -1.43 22.04 -9.29
C ALA A 185 -0.52 21.65 -10.48
N ARG A 186 0.04 20.44 -10.42
CA ARG A 186 0.89 19.92 -11.49
C ARG A 186 0.01 19.16 -12.49
N PRO A 187 0.02 19.55 -13.78
CA PRO A 187 -0.65 18.78 -14.80
C PRO A 187 -0.01 17.40 -14.86
N GLN A 188 -0.84 16.36 -14.74
CA GLN A 188 -0.39 14.98 -14.90
C GLN A 188 -0.91 14.41 -16.23
N GLY A 189 -0.08 13.60 -16.89
CA GLY A 189 -0.45 12.86 -18.10
C GLY A 189 -0.52 13.70 -19.38
N PHE A 190 -1.37 13.27 -20.33
CA PHE A 190 -1.42 13.84 -21.68
C PHE A 190 -1.84 15.32 -21.74
N ALA A 191 -2.49 15.85 -20.70
CA ALA A 191 -2.84 17.26 -20.60
C ALA A 191 -1.59 18.18 -20.64
N VAL A 192 -0.43 17.68 -20.17
CA VAL A 192 0.87 18.38 -20.26
C VAL A 192 1.26 18.63 -21.72
N VAL A 193 0.99 17.66 -22.60
CA VAL A 193 1.38 17.71 -24.00
C VAL A 193 0.27 18.24 -24.91
N GLU A 194 -0.98 18.27 -24.46
CA GLU A 194 -2.12 18.70 -25.27
C GLU A 194 -2.00 20.17 -25.72
N ARG A 195 -1.62 21.09 -24.82
CA ARG A 195 -1.40 22.50 -25.16
C ARG A 195 -0.23 22.68 -26.15
N PRO A 196 0.96 22.09 -25.91
CA PRO A 196 2.04 22.07 -26.91
C PRO A 196 1.62 21.49 -28.27
N LEU A 197 0.94 20.34 -28.28
CA LEU A 197 0.51 19.68 -29.52
C LEU A 197 -0.50 20.52 -30.28
N ARG A 198 -1.44 21.17 -29.60
CA ARG A 198 -2.39 22.09 -30.23
C ARG A 198 -1.69 23.29 -30.88
N LYS A 199 -0.71 23.89 -30.20
CA LYS A 199 0.12 24.97 -30.78
C LYS A 199 0.90 24.50 -32.01
N ILE A 200 1.45 23.29 -31.99
CA ILE A 200 2.15 22.71 -33.14
C ILE A 200 1.17 22.49 -34.31
N ALA A 201 -0.02 21.96 -34.03
CA ALA A 201 -1.05 21.75 -35.04
C ALA A 201 -1.51 23.07 -35.70
N GLU A 202 -1.73 24.12 -34.90
CA GLU A 202 -2.07 25.46 -35.41
C GLU A 202 -0.94 26.07 -36.26
N ALA A 203 0.31 25.92 -35.84
CA ALA A 203 1.47 26.40 -36.60
C ALA A 203 1.65 25.67 -37.93
N MET A 204 1.44 24.35 -37.96
CA MET A 204 1.46 23.54 -39.18
C MET A 204 0.33 23.94 -40.13
N ALA A 205 -0.89 24.13 -39.62
CA ALA A 205 -2.03 24.55 -40.42
C ALA A 205 -1.80 25.92 -41.08
N LYS A 206 -1.22 26.88 -40.34
CA LYS A 206 -0.89 28.22 -40.87
C LYS A 206 0.15 28.17 -41.99
N ARG A 207 1.11 27.24 -41.91
CA ARG A 207 2.18 27.07 -42.90
C ARG A 207 1.74 26.31 -44.16
N ALA A 208 0.69 25.51 -44.06
CA ALA A 208 0.09 24.81 -45.21
C ALA A 208 -0.83 25.71 -46.07
N HIS A 209 -1.25 26.85 -45.53
CA HIS A 209 -2.09 27.84 -46.22
C HIS A 209 -1.33 29.12 -46.64
N SER A 210 0.01 29.10 -46.53
CA SER A 210 0.92 30.14 -47.04
C SER A 210 1.72 29.60 -48.21
#